data_AF-A0A2V7XDS9-F1
#
_entry.id   AF-A0A2V7XDS9-F1
#
_cell.length_a   1.000
_cell.length_b   1.000
_cell.length_c   1.000
_cell.angle_alpha   90.00
_cell.angle_beta   90.00
_cell.angle_gamma   90.00
#
_symmetry.space_group_name_H-M   'P 1'
#
loop_
_entity.id
_entity.type
_entity.pdbx_description
1 polymer ?
#
loop_
_entity_poly.entity_id
_entity_poly.type
_entity_poly.pdbx_seq_one_letter_code
_entity_poly.pdbx_strand_id
1 'polypeptide(L)' 'MARRPELGKEKIWTEQELKEIARNLALLSVQGVREFYERAYRECRISGRDFPPARAVQELVQAWKQLRKWRGRG' A
#
# COMPACT_ATOMS: atom_id res chain seq x y z
N MET A 1 -9.38 0.91 -31.47
CA MET A 1 -8.43 0.29 -30.52
C MET A 1 -8.15 1.31 -29.43
N ALA A 2 -8.48 1.01 -28.17
CA ALA A 2 -8.20 1.93 -27.06
C ALA A 2 -6.68 1.99 -26.83
N ARG A 3 -6.09 3.20 -26.79
CA ARG A 3 -4.68 3.37 -26.44
C ARG A 3 -4.45 2.81 -25.04
N ARG A 4 -3.51 1.87 -24.91
CA ARG A 4 -2.97 1.46 -23.61
C ARG A 4 -2.32 2.73 -23.01
N PRO A 5 -2.72 3.18 -21.81
CA PRO A 5 -1.96 4.21 -21.14
C PRO A 5 -0.54 3.67 -21.00
N GLU A 6 0.43 4.36 -21.57
CA GLU A 6 1.85 4.10 -21.36
C GLU A 6 2.10 4.39 -19.87
N LEU A 7 1.95 3.36 -19.03
CA LEU A 7 2.23 3.39 -17.60
C LEU A 7 3.72 3.67 -17.45
N GLY A 8 4.09 4.95 -17.45
CA GLY A 8 5.47 5.41 -17.34
C GLY A 8 6.09 4.78 -16.10
N LYS A 9 7.04 3.85 -16.31
CA LYS A 9 7.82 3.10 -15.29
C LYS A 9 7.17 3.15 -13.91
N GLU A 10 5.99 2.54 -13.81
CA GLU A 10 5.24 2.55 -12.57
C GLU A 10 6.12 1.87 -11.51
N LYS A 11 6.47 2.60 -10.45
CA LYS A 11 7.29 2.03 -9.39
C LYS A 11 6.47 0.92 -8.73
N ILE A 12 6.88 -0.31 -8.93
CA ILE A 12 6.31 -1.51 -8.32
C ILE A 12 7.32 -2.00 -7.29
N TRP A 13 6.88 -2.28 -6.08
CA TRP A 13 7.74 -2.87 -5.08
C TRP A 13 8.09 -4.31 -5.45
N THR A 14 9.38 -4.61 -5.39
CA THR A 14 9.88 -5.99 -5.44
C THR A 14 9.47 -6.78 -4.20
N GLU A 15 9.59 -8.10 -4.26
CA GLU A 15 9.29 -8.95 -3.09
C GLU A 15 10.16 -8.58 -1.87
N GLN A 16 11.43 -8.23 -2.09
CA GLN A 16 12.35 -7.86 -1.03
C GLN A 16 11.89 -6.56 -0.35
N GLU A 17 11.57 -5.53 -1.12
CA GLU A 17 11.07 -4.26 -0.60
C GLU A 17 9.73 -4.43 0.15
N LEU A 18 8.84 -5.31 -0.34
CA LEU A 18 7.59 -5.62 0.37
C LEU A 18 7.84 -6.29 1.73
N LYS A 19 8.86 -7.16 1.82
CA LYS A 19 9.26 -7.78 3.10
C LYS A 19 9.81 -6.73 4.06
N GLU A 20 10.58 -5.77 3.57
CA GLU A 20 11.11 -4.67 4.38
C GLU A 20 9.98 -3.76 4.88
N ILE A 21 9.04 -3.38 4.02
CA ILE A 21 7.85 -2.60 4.41
C ILE A 21 7.06 -3.35 5.49
N ALA A 22 6.82 -4.64 5.31
CA ALA A 22 6.11 -5.45 6.32
C ALA A 22 6.85 -5.51 7.66
N ARG A 23 8.19 -5.64 7.63
CA ARG A 23 9.03 -5.60 8.85
C ARG A 23 8.93 -4.25 9.54
N ASN A 24 9.05 -3.15 8.80
CA ASN A 24 8.96 -1.80 9.34
C ASN A 24 7.60 -1.54 9.98
N LEU A 25 6.50 -1.93 9.32
CA LEU A 25 5.15 -1.82 9.85
C LEU A 25 4.94 -2.62 11.14
N ALA A 26 5.59 -3.78 11.27
CA ALA A 26 5.51 -4.60 12.47
C ALA A 26 6.19 -3.96 13.70
N LEU A 27 7.14 -3.04 13.48
CA LEU A 27 7.82 -2.29 14.53
C LEU A 27 7.07 -1.02 14.95
N LEU A 28 6.10 -0.57 14.15
CA LEU A 28 5.30 0.60 14.48
C LEU A 28 4.26 0.30 15.56
N SER A 29 3.80 1.37 16.22
CA SER A 29 2.61 1.32 17.07
C SER A 29 1.33 1.13 16.23
N VAL A 30 0.22 0.77 16.89
CA VAL A 30 -1.09 0.66 16.23
C VAL A 30 -1.48 1.94 15.49
N GLN A 31 -1.23 3.08 16.12
CA GLN A 31 -1.49 4.38 15.54
C GLN A 31 -0.61 4.66 14.31
N GLY A 32 0.69 4.33 14.38
CA GLY A 32 1.60 4.53 13.24
C GLY A 32 1.21 3.69 12.01
N VAL A 33 0.75 2.45 12.20
CA VAL A 33 0.25 1.63 11.08
C VAL A 33 -1.07 2.18 10.54
N ARG A 34 -1.94 2.73 11.39
CA ARG A 34 -3.18 3.38 10.95
C ARG A 34 -2.89 4.63 10.12
N GLU A 35 -1.97 5.49 10.55
CA GLU A 35 -1.56 6.67 9.79
C GLU A 35 -0.95 6.28 8.43
N PHE A 36 -0.12 5.23 8.41
CA PHE A 36 0.43 4.68 7.18
C PHE A 36 -0.70 4.18 6.25
N TYR A 37 -1.67 3.44 6.80
CA TYR A 37 -2.84 2.95 6.06
C TYR A 37 -3.64 4.12 5.46
N GLU A 38 -3.94 5.15 6.25
CA GLU A 38 -4.73 6.30 5.79
C GLU A 38 -4.00 7.12 4.71
N ARG A 39 -2.67 7.18 4.76
CA ARG A 39 -1.86 7.77 3.70
C ARG A 39 -1.94 6.93 2.42
N ALA A 40 -1.67 5.64 2.50
CA ALA A 40 -1.71 4.74 1.34
C ALA A 40 -3.12 4.71 0.72
N TYR A 41 -4.17 4.77 1.54
CA TYR A 41 -5.56 4.84 1.09
C TYR A 41 -5.85 6.14 0.32
N ARG A 42 -5.32 7.28 0.80
CA ARG A 42 -5.44 8.56 0.09
C ARG A 42 -4.74 8.54 -1.27
N GLU A 43 -3.59 7.88 -1.38
CA GLU A 43 -2.87 7.65 -2.65
C GLU A 43 -3.60 6.63 -3.54
N CYS A 44 -4.43 5.74 -2.97
CA CYS A 44 -5.24 4.79 -3.71
C CYS A 44 -6.54 5.36 -4.29
N ARG A 45 -6.87 6.63 -4.00
CA ARG A 45 -8.13 7.23 -4.44
C ARG A 45 -8.19 7.35 -5.96
N ILE A 46 -9.22 6.76 -6.54
CA ILE A 46 -9.53 6.91 -7.96
C ILE A 46 -10.15 8.30 -8.17
N SER A 47 -9.56 9.09 -9.06
CA SER A 47 -10.08 10.40 -9.46
C SER A 47 -10.19 10.45 -10.98
N GLY A 48 -11.41 10.54 -11.50
CA GLY A 48 -11.65 10.55 -12.94
C GLY A 48 -11.19 9.25 -13.63
N ARG A 49 -10.15 9.36 -14.47
CA ARG A 49 -9.57 8.21 -15.22
C ARG A 49 -8.22 7.76 -14.67
N ASP A 50 -7.71 8.39 -13.62
CA ASP A 50 -6.45 8.01 -13.00
C ASP A 50 -6.66 6.86 -12.01
N PHE A 51 -5.99 5.75 -12.30
CA PHE A 51 -5.91 4.60 -11.40
C PHE A 51 -4.73 4.79 -10.44
N PRO A 52 -4.83 4.26 -9.23
CA PRO A 52 -3.75 4.37 -8.27
C PRO A 52 -2.52 3.57 -8.73
N PRO A 53 -1.31 4.04 -8.41
CA PRO A 53 -0.11 3.30 -8.75
C PRO A 53 -0.03 2.01 -7.91
N ALA A 54 0.54 0.96 -8.48
CA ALA A 54 0.73 -0.36 -7.90
C ALA A 54 1.42 -0.28 -6.54
N ARG A 55 2.43 0.60 -6.37
CA ARG A 55 3.08 0.85 -5.07
C ARG A 55 2.09 1.21 -3.98
N ALA A 56 1.12 2.09 -4.26
CA ALA A 56 0.18 2.58 -3.26
C ALA A 56 -0.76 1.46 -2.83
N VAL A 57 -1.22 0.66 -3.79
CA VAL A 57 -2.05 -0.52 -3.52
C VAL A 57 -1.28 -1.55 -2.71
N GLN A 58 -0.03 -1.83 -3.07
CA GLN A 58 0.85 -2.75 -2.36
C GLN A 58 1.08 -2.31 -0.90
N GLU A 59 1.42 -1.03 -0.69
CA GLU A 59 1.60 -0.44 0.64
C GLU A 59 0.31 -0.53 1.47
N LEU A 60 -0.84 -0.20 0.88
CA LEU A 60 -2.14 -0.29 1.53
C LEU A 60 -2.42 -1.72 2.02
N VAL A 61 -2.14 -2.72 1.18
CA VAL A 61 -2.31 -4.14 1.53
C VAL A 61 -1.37 -4.57 2.65
N GLN A 62 -0.12 -4.11 2.68
CA GLN A 62 0.81 -4.42 3.77
C GLN A 62 0.33 -3.86 5.11
N ALA A 63 -0.13 -2.60 5.13
CA ALA A 63 -0.68 -1.97 6.32
C ALA A 63 -1.94 -2.70 6.82
N TRP A 64 -2.86 -3.03 5.91
CA TRP A 64 -4.06 -3.80 6.24
C TRP A 64 -3.74 -5.18 6.82
N LYS A 65 -2.77 -5.90 6.25
CA LYS A 65 -2.31 -7.19 6.79
C LYS A 65 -1.79 -7.05 8.22
N GLN A 66 -1.04 -5.99 8.51
CA GLN A 66 -0.52 -5.75 9.86
C GLN A 66 -1.64 -5.43 10.86
N LEU A 67 -2.61 -4.56 10.50
CA LEU A 67 -3.78 -4.28 11.33
C LEU A 67 -4.61 -5.54 11.60
N ARG A 68 -4.81 -6.40 10.59
CA ARG A 68 -5.50 -7.69 10.73
C ARG A 68 -4.80 -8.63 11.70
N LYS A 69 -3.47 -8.70 11.68
CA LYS A 69 -2.69 -9.53 12.61
C LYS A 69 -2.89 -9.10 14.06
N TRP A 70 -2.96 -7.80 14.33
CA TRP A 70 -3.21 -7.31 15.69
C TRP A 70 -4.64 -7.55 16.15
N ARG A 71 -5.63 -7.43 15.27
CA ARG A 71 -7.02 -7.77 15.59
C ARG A 71 -7.21 -9.26 15.96
N GLY A 72 -6.36 -10.16 15.45
CA GLY A 72 -6.40 -11.58 15.81
C GLY A 72 -5.56 -11.97 17.04
N ARG A 73 -4.89 -11.01 17.69
CA ARG A 73 -4.05 -11.23 18.89
C ARG A 73 -4.69 -10.70 20.17
N GLY A 74 -5.80 -9.97 20.07
CA GLY A 74 -6.66 -9.61 21.20
C GLY A 74 -7.88 -10.52 21.20
#